data_AF-A0A968WEX3-F1
#
_entry.id   AF-A0A968WEX3-F1
#
_cell.length_a   1.000
_cell.length_b   1.000
_cell.length_c   1.000
_cell.angle_alpha   90.00
_cell.angle_beta   90.00
_cell.angle_gamma   90.00
#
_symmetry.space_group_name_H-M   'P 1'
#
loop_
_entity.id
_entity.type
_entity.pdbx_description
1 polymer ?
#
loop_
_entity_poly.entity_id
_entity_poly.type
_entity_poly.pdbx_seq_one_letter_code
_entity_poly.pdbx_strand_id
1 'polypeptide(L)'
;MKVIGILKDFNFESFKNQVRPISIRLTRNSRNLLVRYTGNPQDLVASVQKIWKEQAPNEPFEYKFLDQEFDALFRSEQRMGKIFTLFSALAIFIASLGLFALAAFTAEQRTKEIGIRKAMGATVFGLTVLLSKEFTRLVVISFVLASGFGWFLVDYWLEGFAYRIDISPWVFVLSGLAAVIVAWLTVGFQAVKTASTNPVNSLRYE
;
A
#
# COMPACT_ATOMS: atom_id res chain seq x y z
N MET A 1 15.82 -43.61 -16.53
CA MET A 1 16.28 -42.43 -15.76
C MET A 1 16.41 -42.86 -14.31
N LYS A 2 17.55 -42.61 -13.65
CA LYS A 2 17.72 -42.97 -12.23
C LYS A 2 17.48 -41.72 -11.38
N VAL A 3 16.47 -41.76 -10.52
CA VAL A 3 16.22 -40.69 -9.53
C VAL A 3 17.22 -40.87 -8.39
N ILE A 4 18.02 -39.85 -8.11
CA ILE A 4 19.07 -39.87 -7.09
C ILE A 4 18.72 -39.05 -5.84
N GLY A 5 17.64 -38.28 -5.90
CA GLY A 5 17.17 -37.44 -4.80
C GLY A 5 15.91 -36.66 -5.19
N ILE A 6 15.20 -36.18 -4.18
CA ILE A 6 14.04 -35.31 -4.30
C ILE A 6 14.34 -34.05 -3.49
N LEU A 7 14.13 -32.89 -4.09
CA LEU A 7 14.34 -31.59 -3.46
C LEU A 7 13.00 -31.02 -2.99
N LYS A 8 13.01 -30.16 -1.97
CA LYS A 8 11.83 -29.36 -1.63
C LYS A 8 11.53 -28.39 -2.76
N ASP A 9 10.24 -28.09 -2.92
CA ASP A 9 9.78 -27.12 -3.91
C ASP A 9 10.45 -25.76 -3.69
N PHE A 10 10.86 -25.14 -4.80
CA PHE A 10 11.38 -23.79 -4.82
C PHE A 10 10.75 -23.03 -5.98
N ASN A 11 10.47 -21.75 -5.77
CA ASN A 11 9.93 -20.91 -6.83
C ASN A 11 11.04 -20.52 -7.82
N PHE A 12 10.88 -20.94 -9.06
CA PHE A 12 11.76 -20.61 -10.19
C PHE A 12 11.05 -19.85 -11.32
N GLU A 13 9.76 -19.57 -11.16
CA GLU A 13 8.92 -18.75 -12.05
C GLU A 13 8.22 -17.63 -11.26
N SER A 14 7.47 -16.76 -11.95
CA SER A 14 6.59 -15.77 -11.32
C SER A 14 5.54 -16.45 -10.44
N PHE A 15 5.17 -15.82 -9.30
CA PHE A 15 4.17 -16.35 -8.34
C PHE A 15 2.76 -16.59 -8.92
N LYS A 16 2.51 -16.13 -10.15
CA LYS A 16 1.27 -16.41 -10.90
C LYS A 16 1.19 -17.86 -11.38
N ASN A 17 2.33 -18.51 -11.61
CA ASN A 17 2.37 -19.88 -12.11
C ASN A 17 2.57 -20.86 -10.93
N GLN A 18 1.86 -21.99 -10.97
CA GLN A 18 2.17 -23.11 -10.09
C GLN A 18 3.56 -23.64 -10.42
N VAL A 19 4.35 -23.97 -9.40
CA VAL A 19 5.67 -24.62 -9.57
C VAL A 19 5.43 -25.94 -10.30
N ARG A 20 5.78 -25.97 -11.60
CA ARG A 20 5.66 -27.19 -12.40
C ARG A 20 6.74 -28.17 -11.98
N PRO A 21 6.49 -29.50 -12.06
CA PRO A 21 7.52 -30.49 -11.77
C PRO A 21 8.72 -30.29 -12.69
N ILE A 22 9.92 -30.15 -12.08
CA ILE A 22 11.17 -30.07 -12.84
C ILE A 22 12.02 -31.31 -12.59
N SER A 23 12.76 -31.73 -13.61
CA SER A 23 13.83 -32.71 -13.45
C SER A 23 15.18 -32.04 -13.67
N ILE A 24 16.01 -31.98 -12.64
CA ILE A 24 17.38 -31.49 -12.76
C ILE A 24 18.28 -32.66 -13.17
N ARG A 25 19.10 -32.45 -14.20
CA ARG A 25 20.03 -33.46 -14.71
C ARG A 25 21.41 -32.89 -14.87
N LEU A 26 22.40 -33.69 -14.50
CA LEU A 26 23.79 -33.39 -14.83
C LEU A 26 23.99 -33.65 -16.33
N THR A 27 24.24 -32.59 -17.09
CA THR A 27 24.60 -32.67 -18.50
C THR A 27 26.10 -32.45 -18.65
N ARG A 28 26.73 -33.15 -19.60
CA ARG A 28 28.14 -32.89 -19.96
C ARG A 28 28.30 -31.65 -20.83
N ASN A 29 27.21 -31.18 -21.44
CA ASN A 29 27.20 -30.03 -22.31
C ASN A 29 26.13 -29.06 -21.83
N SER A 30 26.56 -27.90 -21.31
CA SER A 30 25.68 -26.82 -20.85
C SER A 30 26.00 -25.56 -21.63
N ARG A 31 24.96 -24.81 -22.01
CA ARG A 31 25.11 -23.51 -22.66
C ARG A 31 25.35 -22.38 -21.66
N ASN A 32 24.96 -22.59 -20.40
CA ASN A 32 25.00 -21.58 -19.35
C ASN A 32 25.78 -22.11 -18.14
N LEU A 33 26.50 -21.21 -17.46
CA LEU A 33 27.25 -21.51 -16.25
C LEU A 33 26.73 -20.62 -15.11
N LEU A 34 26.38 -21.25 -13.98
CA LEU A 34 25.92 -20.53 -12.79
C LEU A 34 27.10 -20.41 -11.81
N VAL A 35 27.54 -19.18 -11.55
CA VAL A 35 28.63 -18.91 -10.61
C VAL A 35 28.05 -18.34 -9.31
N ARG A 36 28.29 -19.02 -8.19
CA ARG A 36 28.03 -18.48 -6.87
C ARG A 36 29.29 -17.77 -6.37
N TYR A 37 29.14 -16.55 -5.88
CA TYR A 37 30.25 -15.74 -5.38
C TYR A 37 29.90 -15.07 -4.06
N THR A 38 30.93 -14.54 -3.40
CA THR A 38 30.84 -13.72 -2.18
C THR A 38 31.80 -12.54 -2.34
N GLY A 39 31.33 -11.31 -2.09
CA GLY A 39 32.14 -10.10 -2.22
C GLY A 39 31.63 -9.16 -3.32
N ASN A 40 32.53 -8.34 -3.89
CA ASN A 40 32.17 -7.36 -4.90
C ASN A 40 31.83 -8.03 -6.25
N PRO A 41 30.63 -7.80 -6.82
CA PRO A 41 30.23 -8.36 -8.11
C PRO A 41 31.15 -7.96 -9.27
N GLN A 42 31.68 -6.74 -9.23
CA GLN A 42 32.49 -6.17 -10.33
C GLN A 42 33.83 -6.89 -10.47
N ASP A 43 34.47 -7.20 -9.34
CA ASP A 43 35.75 -7.91 -9.30
C ASP A 43 35.60 -9.35 -9.79
N LEU A 44 34.47 -9.99 -9.47
CA LEU A 44 34.14 -11.32 -9.98
C LEU A 44 33.96 -11.30 -11.49
N VAL A 45 33.15 -10.38 -12.02
CA VAL A 45 32.88 -10.29 -13.46
C VAL A 45 34.18 -10.07 -14.22
N ALA A 46 35.06 -9.19 -13.74
CA ALA A 46 36.37 -8.97 -14.36
C ALA A 46 37.24 -10.25 -14.36
N SER A 47 37.26 -10.98 -13.23
CA SER A 47 38.01 -12.23 -13.09
C SER A 47 37.48 -13.33 -14.01
N VAL A 48 36.16 -13.52 -14.04
CA VAL A 48 35.49 -14.51 -14.88
C VAL A 48 35.65 -14.16 -16.36
N GLN A 49 35.51 -12.89 -16.73
CA GLN A 49 35.70 -12.44 -18.11
C GLN A 49 37.12 -12.71 -18.61
N LYS A 50 38.14 -12.54 -17.75
CA LYS A 50 39.52 -12.86 -18.09
C LYS A 50 39.69 -14.36 -18.38
N ILE A 51 39.21 -15.20 -17.47
CA ILE A 51 39.27 -16.67 -17.63
C ILE A 51 38.50 -17.11 -18.88
N TRP A 52 37.32 -16.50 -19.14
CA TRP A 52 36.50 -16.81 -20.30
C TRP A 52 37.21 -16.49 -21.62
N LYS A 53 37.87 -15.34 -21.71
CA LYS A 53 38.65 -14.96 -22.91
C LYS A 53 39.83 -15.89 -23.16
N GLU A 54 40.45 -16.43 -22.10
CA GLU A 54 41.55 -17.39 -22.22
C GLU A 54 41.08 -18.78 -22.67
N GLN A 55 39.92 -19.23 -22.17
CA GLN A 55 39.41 -20.58 -22.42
C GLN A 55 38.51 -20.69 -23.66
N ALA A 56 37.78 -19.62 -23.99
CA ALA A 56 36.79 -19.59 -25.07
C ALA A 56 36.89 -18.27 -25.87
N PRO A 57 38.02 -17.99 -26.55
CA PRO A 57 38.28 -16.72 -27.22
C PRO A 57 37.30 -16.39 -28.37
N ASN A 58 36.64 -17.41 -28.93
CA ASN A 58 35.68 -17.27 -30.03
C ASN A 58 34.22 -17.12 -29.57
N GLU A 59 33.94 -17.14 -28.26
CA GLU A 59 32.59 -16.97 -27.73
C GLU A 59 32.41 -15.63 -27.01
N PRO A 60 31.33 -14.88 -27.29
CA PRO A 60 31.05 -13.64 -26.59
C PRO A 60 30.78 -13.90 -25.10
N PHE A 61 31.39 -13.09 -24.24
CA PHE A 61 31.13 -13.14 -22.80
C PHE A 61 29.81 -12.42 -22.50
N GLU A 62 28.74 -13.18 -22.37
CA GLU A 62 27.44 -12.70 -21.90
C GLU A 62 27.21 -13.15 -20.46
N TYR A 63 26.77 -12.23 -19.62
CA TYR A 63 26.42 -12.53 -18.25
C TYR A 63 25.15 -11.79 -17.85
N LYS A 64 24.41 -12.39 -16.92
CA LYS A 64 23.27 -11.77 -16.27
C LYS A 64 23.34 -12.07 -14.78
N PHE A 65 23.04 -11.07 -13.98
CA PHE A 65 22.87 -11.32 -12.56
C PHE A 65 21.47 -11.86 -12.28
N LEU A 66 21.42 -12.88 -11.44
CA LEU A 66 20.19 -13.59 -11.13
C LEU A 66 19.19 -12.71 -10.37
N ASP A 67 19.68 -11.79 -9.53
CA ASP A 67 18.86 -10.79 -8.83
C ASP A 67 18.12 -9.86 -9.82
N GLN A 68 18.79 -9.41 -10.89
CA GLN A 68 18.18 -8.54 -11.90
C GLN A 68 17.09 -9.26 -12.71
N GLU A 69 17.27 -10.56 -12.99
CA GLU A 69 16.24 -11.39 -13.61
C GLU A 69 15.06 -11.61 -12.66
N PHE A 70 15.31 -11.89 -11.38
CA PHE A 70 14.24 -11.97 -10.37
C PHE A 70 13.49 -10.65 -10.24
N ASP A 71 14.19 -9.51 -10.18
CA ASP A 71 13.56 -8.19 -10.14
C ASP A 71 12.73 -7.93 -11.40
N ALA A 72 13.15 -8.40 -12.58
CA ALA A 72 12.35 -8.29 -13.80
C ALA A 72 11.01 -9.05 -13.70
N LEU A 73 10.99 -10.20 -13.04
CA LEU A 73 9.77 -10.97 -12.80
C LEU A 73 8.77 -10.26 -11.86
N PHE A 74 9.25 -9.40 -10.95
CA PHE A 74 8.41 -8.69 -9.96
C PHE A 74 8.19 -7.20 -10.25
N ARG A 75 8.87 -6.65 -11.24
CA ARG A 75 8.80 -5.22 -11.60
C ARG A 75 7.38 -4.76 -11.92
N SER A 76 6.55 -5.63 -12.51
CA SER A 76 5.19 -5.28 -12.89
C SER A 76 4.28 -5.12 -11.66
N GLU A 77 4.43 -6.02 -10.69
CA GLU A 77 3.71 -6.07 -9.42
C GLU A 77 4.12 -4.89 -8.54
N GLN A 78 5.42 -4.59 -8.45
CA GLN A 78 5.92 -3.41 -7.73
C GLN A 78 5.42 -2.10 -8.35
N ARG A 79 5.37 -2.01 -9.68
CA ARG A 79 4.85 -0.81 -10.37
C ARG A 79 3.37 -0.63 -10.08
N MET A 80 2.60 -1.70 -10.13
CA MET A 80 1.17 -1.66 -9.80
C MET A 80 0.95 -1.24 -8.35
N GLY A 81 1.72 -1.77 -7.40
CA GLY A 81 1.70 -1.32 -6.01
C GLY A 81 1.98 0.18 -5.86
N LYS A 82 2.99 0.71 -6.56
CA LYS A 82 3.28 2.16 -6.56
C LYS A 82 2.12 3.00 -7.10
N ILE A 83 1.49 2.55 -8.19
CA ILE A 83 0.34 3.22 -8.79
C ILE A 83 -0.84 3.24 -7.79
N PHE A 84 -1.16 2.10 -7.19
CA PHE A 84 -2.23 2.02 -6.18
C PHE A 84 -1.95 2.91 -4.97
N THR A 85 -0.71 2.96 -4.48
CA THR A 85 -0.33 3.86 -3.37
C THR A 85 -0.54 5.32 -3.73
N LEU A 86 -0.14 5.75 -4.94
CA LEU A 86 -0.32 7.12 -5.40
C LEU A 86 -1.81 7.49 -5.51
N PHE A 87 -2.62 6.64 -6.17
CA PHE A 87 -4.06 6.88 -6.29
C PHE A 87 -4.77 6.86 -4.94
N SER A 88 -4.36 5.98 -4.02
CA SER A 88 -4.91 5.94 -2.66
C SER A 88 -4.59 7.24 -1.90
N ALA A 89 -3.36 7.74 -2.00
CA ALA A 89 -2.97 9.01 -1.38
C ALA A 89 -3.79 10.19 -1.95
N LEU A 90 -3.97 10.24 -3.27
CA LEU A 90 -4.81 11.26 -3.92
C LEU A 90 -6.27 11.15 -3.52
N ALA A 91 -6.83 9.93 -3.46
CA ALA A 91 -8.19 9.69 -3.04
C ALA A 91 -8.42 10.13 -1.59
N ILE A 92 -7.49 9.82 -0.68
CA ILE A 92 -7.52 10.28 0.71
C ILE A 92 -7.48 11.81 0.78
N PHE A 93 -6.61 12.45 -0.01
CA PHE A 93 -6.51 13.91 -0.07
C PHE A 93 -7.80 14.56 -0.58
N ILE A 94 -8.41 14.03 -1.64
CA ILE A 94 -9.68 14.55 -2.17
C ILE A 94 -10.82 14.30 -1.18
N ALA A 95 -10.85 13.12 -0.54
CA ALA A 95 -11.84 12.79 0.47
C ALA A 95 -11.74 13.73 1.70
N SER A 96 -10.53 14.10 2.13
CA SER A 96 -10.35 15.06 3.21
C SER A 96 -10.81 16.46 2.82
N LEU A 97 -10.61 16.90 1.58
CA LEU A 97 -11.19 18.15 1.08
C LEU A 97 -12.73 18.12 1.10
N GLY A 98 -13.34 17.01 0.68
CA GLY A 98 -14.78 16.83 0.72
C GLY A 98 -15.34 16.86 2.14
N LEU A 99 -14.69 16.14 3.06
CA LEU A 99 -15.05 16.13 4.47
C LEU A 99 -14.87 17.51 5.12
N PHE A 100 -13.81 18.23 4.76
CA PHE A 100 -13.56 19.61 5.19
C PHE A 100 -14.67 20.56 4.71
N ALA A 101 -15.04 20.51 3.43
CA ALA A 101 -16.11 21.33 2.87
C ALA A 101 -17.46 21.05 3.55
N LEU A 102 -17.77 19.77 3.77
CA LEU A 102 -19.00 19.36 4.45
C LEU A 102 -19.00 19.84 5.92
N ALA A 103 -17.90 19.68 6.63
CA ALA A 103 -17.75 20.17 8.00
C ALA A 103 -17.89 21.69 8.10
N ALA A 104 -17.29 22.44 7.17
CA ALA A 104 -17.43 23.89 7.11
C ALA A 104 -18.87 24.32 6.88
N PHE A 105 -19.56 23.71 5.91
CA PHE A 105 -20.97 23.99 5.61
C PHE A 105 -21.90 23.65 6.79
N THR A 106 -21.71 22.49 7.43
CA THR A 106 -22.50 22.11 8.61
C THR A 106 -22.26 23.06 9.78
N ALA A 107 -21.02 23.49 9.99
CA ALA A 107 -20.69 24.43 11.05
C ALA A 107 -21.33 25.80 10.82
N GLU A 108 -21.35 26.28 9.58
CA GLU A 108 -22.03 27.53 9.20
C GLU A 108 -23.55 27.43 9.43
N GLN A 109 -24.18 26.35 8.98
CA GLN A 109 -25.62 26.13 9.15
C GLN A 109 -26.03 26.01 10.62
N ARG A 110 -25.13 25.51 11.49
CA ARG A 110 -25.35 25.37 12.93
C ARG A 110 -24.78 26.52 13.77
N THR A 111 -24.34 27.63 13.15
CA THR A 111 -23.73 28.76 13.87
C THR A 111 -24.64 29.33 14.95
N LYS A 112 -25.95 29.47 14.69
CA LYS A 112 -26.93 29.99 15.68
C LYS A 112 -27.05 29.07 16.90
N GLU A 113 -27.12 27.76 16.70
CA GLU A 113 -27.18 26.77 17.78
C GLU A 113 -25.89 26.72 18.60
N ILE A 114 -24.74 26.76 17.91
CA ILE A 114 -23.40 26.79 18.49
C ILE A 114 -23.22 28.05 19.36
N GLY A 115 -23.67 29.21 18.86
CA GLY A 115 -23.62 30.48 19.57
C GLY A 115 -24.44 30.48 20.86
N ILE A 116 -25.67 29.95 20.83
CA ILE A 116 -26.52 29.82 22.02
C ILE A 116 -25.87 28.88 23.05
N ARG A 117 -25.42 27.70 22.63
CA ARG A 117 -24.76 26.74 23.55
C ARG A 117 -23.48 27.30 24.17
N LYS A 118 -22.68 28.05 23.40
CA LYS A 118 -21.47 28.73 23.89
C LYS A 118 -21.81 29.83 24.90
N ALA A 119 -22.88 30.60 24.67
CA ALA A 119 -23.37 31.60 25.64
C ALA A 119 -23.89 30.96 26.94
N MET A 120 -24.42 29.73 26.86
CA MET A 120 -24.79 28.91 28.03
C MET A 120 -23.59 28.21 28.71
N GLY A 121 -22.35 28.54 28.34
CA GLY A 121 -21.14 28.03 28.99
C GLY A 121 -20.58 26.72 28.43
N ALA A 122 -21.05 26.26 27.25
CA ALA A 122 -20.47 25.08 26.63
C ALA A 122 -19.01 25.31 26.19
N THR A 123 -18.14 24.35 26.50
CA THR A 123 -16.72 24.42 26.12
C THR A 123 -16.52 24.18 24.62
N VAL A 124 -15.51 24.84 24.05
CA VAL A 124 -15.07 24.67 22.65
C VAL A 124 -14.85 23.18 22.34
N PHE A 125 -14.22 22.45 23.26
CA PHE A 125 -13.98 21.01 23.16
C PHE A 125 -15.27 20.18 23.07
N GLY A 126 -16.28 20.49 23.90
CA GLY A 126 -17.56 19.78 23.89
C GLY A 126 -18.31 19.93 22.56
N LEU A 127 -18.25 21.13 21.95
CA LEU A 127 -18.82 21.36 20.62
C LEU A 127 -18.03 20.63 19.52
N THR A 128 -16.70 20.64 19.59
CA THR A 128 -15.84 19.91 18.66
C THR A 128 -16.10 18.40 18.70
N VAL A 129 -16.25 17.81 19.88
CA VAL A 129 -16.55 16.37 20.02
C VAL A 129 -17.93 16.03 19.45
N LEU A 130 -18.94 16.88 19.68
CA LEU A 130 -20.29 16.66 19.16
C LEU A 130 -20.30 16.63 17.63
N LEU A 131 -19.66 17.62 16.99
CA LEU A 131 -19.52 17.70 15.53
C LEU A 131 -18.72 16.50 14.99
N SER A 132 -17.57 16.20 15.59
CA SER A 132 -16.73 15.06 15.17
C SER A 132 -17.45 13.71 15.29
N LYS A 133 -18.35 13.53 16.26
CA LYS A 133 -19.09 12.27 16.44
C LYS A 133 -20.04 11.97 15.27
N GLU A 134 -20.73 12.97 14.74
CA GLU A 134 -21.61 12.81 13.58
C GLU A 134 -20.81 12.35 12.35
N PHE A 135 -19.67 13.00 12.08
CA PHE A 135 -18.78 12.61 10.98
C PHE A 135 -18.14 11.23 11.20
N THR A 136 -17.73 10.91 12.43
CA THR A 136 -17.15 9.60 12.77
C THR A 136 -18.13 8.48 12.45
N ARG A 137 -19.43 8.66 12.75
CA ARG A 137 -20.47 7.67 12.42
C ARG A 137 -20.54 7.41 10.92
N LEU A 138 -20.51 8.47 10.10
CA LEU A 138 -20.52 8.33 8.64
C LEU A 138 -19.27 7.60 8.14
N VAL A 139 -18.09 7.94 8.67
CA VAL A 139 -16.83 7.29 8.30
C VAL A 139 -16.84 5.80 8.65
N VAL A 140 -17.33 5.44 9.85
CA VAL A 140 -17.41 4.02 10.28
C VAL A 140 -18.37 3.23 9.39
N ILE A 141 -19.54 3.77 9.05
CA ILE A 141 -20.50 3.10 8.15
C ILE A 141 -19.87 2.87 6.78
N SER A 142 -19.26 3.92 6.20
CA SER A 142 -18.57 3.81 4.91
C SER A 142 -17.42 2.81 4.97
N PHE A 143 -16.67 2.77 6.07
CA PHE A 143 -15.55 1.83 6.26
C PHE A 143 -16.02 0.38 6.33
N VAL A 144 -17.13 0.08 7.02
CA VAL A 144 -17.68 -1.28 7.09
C VAL A 144 -18.09 -1.77 5.69
N LEU A 145 -18.78 -0.93 4.92
CA LEU A 145 -19.18 -1.23 3.55
C LEU A 145 -17.96 -1.41 2.63
N ALA A 146 -17.00 -0.50 2.71
CA ALA A 146 -15.76 -0.55 1.92
C ALA A 146 -14.89 -1.76 2.29
N SER A 147 -14.85 -2.16 3.56
CA SER A 147 -14.07 -3.32 4.00
C SER A 147 -14.65 -4.62 3.46
N GLY A 148 -15.98 -4.79 3.51
CA GLY A 148 -16.64 -5.97 2.94
C GLY A 148 -16.43 -6.06 1.44
N PHE A 149 -16.60 -4.95 0.72
CA PHE A 149 -16.36 -4.90 -0.72
C PHE A 149 -14.88 -5.10 -1.07
N GLY A 150 -13.98 -4.48 -0.33
CA GLY A 150 -12.54 -4.59 -0.51
C GLY A 150 -12.03 -6.01 -0.26
N TRP A 151 -12.54 -6.69 0.76
CA TRP A 151 -12.23 -8.10 1.01
C TRP A 151 -12.58 -8.96 -0.20
N PHE A 152 -13.81 -8.85 -0.70
CA PHE A 152 -14.28 -9.61 -1.84
C PHE A 152 -13.43 -9.35 -3.10
N LEU A 153 -13.09 -8.08 -3.36
CA LEU A 153 -12.33 -7.71 -4.55
C LEU A 153 -10.89 -8.24 -4.50
N VAL A 154 -10.25 -8.19 -3.34
CA VAL A 154 -8.87 -8.70 -3.18
C VAL A 154 -8.87 -10.22 -3.20
N ASP A 155 -9.86 -10.90 -2.60
CA ASP A 155 -9.99 -12.36 -2.65
C ASP A 155 -10.11 -12.84 -4.11
N TYR A 156 -11.03 -12.23 -4.88
CA TYR A 156 -11.17 -12.50 -6.32
C TYR A 156 -9.88 -12.22 -7.12
N TRP A 157 -9.15 -11.15 -6.77
CA TRP A 157 -7.87 -10.86 -7.42
C TRP A 157 -6.78 -11.88 -7.06
N LEU A 158 -6.77 -12.38 -5.82
CA LEU A 158 -5.82 -13.38 -5.34
C LEU A 158 -6.06 -14.77 -5.92
N GLU A 159 -7.27 -15.09 -6.41
CA GLU A 159 -7.54 -16.34 -7.14
C GLU A 159 -6.65 -16.50 -8.38
N GLY A 160 -6.20 -15.39 -8.98
CA GLY A 160 -5.28 -15.40 -10.12
C GLY A 160 -3.84 -15.81 -9.78
N PHE A 161 -3.52 -16.07 -8.50
CA PHE A 161 -2.18 -16.39 -8.02
C PHE A 161 -2.12 -17.82 -7.47
N ALA A 162 -1.15 -18.60 -7.96
CA ALA A 162 -0.89 -19.95 -7.47
C ALA A 162 -0.41 -19.96 -6.00
N TYR A 163 0.39 -18.96 -5.62
CA TYR A 163 0.80 -18.71 -4.24
C TYR A 163 0.16 -17.42 -3.74
N ARG A 164 -0.96 -17.55 -3.03
CA ARG A 164 -1.69 -16.43 -2.43
C ARG A 164 -1.34 -16.28 -0.94
N ILE A 165 -1.38 -15.03 -0.48
CA ILE A 165 -1.35 -14.72 0.95
C ILE A 165 -2.79 -14.72 1.49
N ASP A 166 -2.96 -15.17 2.73
CA ASP A 166 -4.22 -14.93 3.44
C ASP A 166 -4.21 -13.49 3.98
N ILE A 167 -5.26 -12.73 3.65
CA ILE A 167 -5.37 -11.36 4.13
C ILE A 167 -5.70 -11.39 5.62
N SER A 168 -4.76 -10.95 6.45
CA SER A 168 -5.03 -10.82 7.88
C SER A 168 -6.07 -9.72 8.13
N PRO A 169 -7.14 -9.98 8.91
CA PRO A 169 -8.13 -8.98 9.28
C PRO A 169 -7.53 -7.71 9.91
N TRP A 170 -6.33 -7.81 10.49
CA TRP A 170 -5.63 -6.68 11.09
C TRP A 170 -5.30 -5.55 10.09
N VAL A 171 -5.13 -5.87 8.80
CA VAL A 171 -4.89 -4.86 7.77
C VAL A 171 -6.08 -3.90 7.67
N PHE A 172 -7.31 -4.43 7.70
CA PHE A 172 -8.52 -3.63 7.71
C PHE A 172 -8.61 -2.79 8.99
N VAL A 173 -8.32 -3.38 10.16
CA VAL A 173 -8.32 -2.63 11.43
C VAL A 173 -7.37 -1.44 11.36
N LEU A 174 -6.15 -1.65 10.85
CA LEU A 174 -5.15 -0.58 10.71
C LEU A 174 -5.60 0.49 9.72
N SER A 175 -6.16 0.09 8.57
CA SER A 175 -6.72 1.03 7.57
C SER A 175 -7.90 1.83 8.12
N GLY A 176 -8.78 1.19 8.89
CA GLY A 176 -9.92 1.85 9.53
C GLY A 176 -9.48 2.87 10.58
N LEU A 177 -8.50 2.51 11.41
CA LEU A 177 -7.89 3.44 12.36
C LEU A 177 -7.25 4.63 11.65
N ALA A 178 -6.50 4.40 10.58
CA ALA A 178 -5.92 5.47 9.78
C ALA A 178 -6.99 6.39 9.18
N ALA A 179 -8.08 5.83 8.64
CA ALA A 179 -9.18 6.60 8.07
C ALA A 179 -9.87 7.49 9.13
N VAL A 180 -10.11 6.96 10.33
CA VAL A 180 -10.68 7.72 11.45
C VAL A 180 -9.73 8.84 11.90
N ILE A 181 -8.43 8.57 12.00
CA ILE A 181 -7.43 9.58 12.36
C ILE A 181 -7.44 10.72 11.33
N VAL A 182 -7.42 10.41 10.02
CA VAL A 182 -7.46 11.44 8.97
C VAL A 182 -8.75 12.24 9.05
N ALA A 183 -9.89 11.59 9.28
CA ALA A 183 -11.18 12.27 9.45
C ALA A 183 -11.16 13.22 10.65
N TRP A 184 -10.63 12.80 11.79
CA TRP A 184 -10.52 13.61 13.00
C TRP A 184 -9.55 14.78 12.84
N LEU A 185 -8.43 14.59 12.15
CA LEU A 185 -7.50 15.69 11.85
C LEU A 185 -8.19 16.75 10.97
N THR A 186 -8.96 16.30 9.98
CA THR A 186 -9.65 17.18 9.04
C THR A 186 -10.79 17.95 9.71
N VAL A 187 -11.69 17.24 10.40
CA VAL A 187 -12.87 17.84 11.05
C VAL A 187 -12.48 18.59 12.32
N GLY A 188 -11.57 18.02 13.12
CA GLY A 188 -11.11 18.61 14.37
C GLY A 188 -10.47 19.98 14.15
N PHE A 189 -9.65 20.13 13.12
CA PHE A 189 -9.07 21.43 12.74
C PHE A 189 -10.16 22.47 12.45
N GLN A 190 -11.17 22.11 11.64
CA GLN A 190 -12.25 23.02 11.28
C GLN A 190 -13.15 23.35 12.48
N ALA A 191 -13.51 22.34 13.28
CA ALA A 191 -14.37 22.51 14.44
C ALA A 191 -13.72 23.39 15.52
N VAL A 192 -12.41 23.26 15.75
CA VAL A 192 -11.66 24.15 16.65
C VAL A 192 -11.64 25.58 16.10
N LYS A 193 -11.39 25.75 14.80
CA LYS A 193 -11.38 27.08 14.15
C LYS A 193 -12.74 27.77 14.25
N THR A 194 -13.85 27.06 14.01
CA THR A 194 -15.19 27.66 14.11
C THR A 194 -15.58 27.92 15.56
N ALA A 195 -15.31 26.99 16.48
CA ALA A 195 -15.67 27.15 17.88
C ALA A 195 -14.82 28.20 18.62
N SER A 196 -13.61 28.51 18.13
CA SER A 196 -12.75 29.60 18.65
C SER A 196 -13.12 30.99 18.10
N THR A 197 -13.91 31.06 17.02
CA THR A 197 -14.36 32.33 16.47
C THR A 197 -15.28 33.06 17.45
N ASN A 198 -15.07 34.37 17.60
CA ASN A 198 -15.70 35.18 18.65
C ASN A 198 -17.16 35.51 18.26
N PRO A 199 -18.18 35.12 19.05
CA PRO A 199 -19.60 35.24 18.68
C PRO A 199 -20.09 36.68 18.49
N VAL A 200 -19.33 37.68 18.95
CA VAL A 200 -19.63 39.11 18.80
C VAL A 200 -19.63 39.54 17.32
N ASN A 201 -18.90 38.85 16.44
CA ASN A 201 -18.91 39.13 15.00
C ASN A 201 -20.07 38.42 14.26
N SER A 202 -20.66 37.38 14.84
CA SER A 202 -21.74 36.59 14.23
C SER A 202 -23.11 37.27 14.33
N LEU A 203 -23.28 38.14 15.33
CA LEU A 203 -24.54 38.85 15.63
C LEU A 203 -24.61 40.25 15.00
N ARG A 204 -23.56 40.71 14.33
CA ARG A 204 -23.46 42.07 13.75
C ARG A 204 -23.60 42.10 12.22
N TYR A 205 -23.95 40.96 11.62
CA TYR A 205 -24.19 40.79 10.18
C TYR A 205 -25.67 40.64 9.81
N GLU A 206 -26.56 40.91 10.77
CA GLU A 206 -27.91 41.44 10.56
C GLU A 206 -27.98 42.81 11.25
#